data_AF-F0USA8-F1
#
_entry.id   AF-F0USA8-F1
#
_cell.length_a   1.000
_cell.length_b   1.000
_cell.length_c   1.000
_cell.angle_alpha   90.00
_cell.angle_beta   90.00
_cell.angle_gamma   90.00
#
_symmetry.space_group_name_H-M   'P 1'
#
loop_
_entity.id
_entity.type
_entity.pdbx_description
1 polymer ?
#
loop_
_entity_poly.entity_id
_entity_poly.type
_entity_poly.pdbx_seq_one_letter_code
_entity_poly.pdbx_strand_id
1 'polypeptide(L)'
;MPKKSLLAIEIHHGARKAIASLRTVRTLINNLIIGVTRGFKYKMRYVYAHFPININIENNKETGLAEVEIRNFLGEKRVRRVVCQPGVDIIVSPNVKDELQLSGNSLEGVSQSAADIQQICRVRNKDIRKFLDGVYVSEKGNIIEE
;
A
#
# COMPACT_ATOMS: atom_id res chain seq x y z
N MET A 1 -13.62 1.45 -37.82
CA MET A 1 -12.58 0.42 -37.59
C MET A 1 -11.84 0.75 -36.30
N PRO A 2 -11.49 -0.23 -35.46
CA PRO A 2 -10.69 0.02 -34.26
C PRO A 2 -9.31 0.57 -34.65
N LYS A 3 -8.89 1.67 -34.00
CA LYS A 3 -7.56 2.26 -34.19
C LYS A 3 -6.54 1.49 -33.37
N LYS A 4 -5.33 1.31 -33.92
CA LYS A 4 -4.21 0.67 -33.20
C LYS A 4 -3.86 1.48 -31.94
N SER A 5 -3.58 0.80 -30.83
CA SER A 5 -3.24 1.39 -29.52
C SER A 5 -4.32 2.27 -28.87
N LEU A 6 -5.59 2.12 -29.28
CA LEU A 6 -6.72 2.83 -28.67
C LEU A 6 -7.74 1.84 -28.13
N LEU A 7 -8.01 1.92 -26.83
CA LEU A 7 -9.02 1.11 -26.16
C LEU A 7 -10.27 1.97 -25.90
N ALA A 8 -11.36 1.67 -26.62
CA ALA A 8 -12.64 2.34 -26.48
C ALA A 8 -13.49 1.64 -25.40
N ILE A 9 -14.11 2.44 -24.51
CA ILE A 9 -15.04 1.96 -23.48
C ILE A 9 -16.34 2.71 -23.69
N GLU A 10 -17.40 1.99 -24.05
CA GLU A 10 -18.69 2.59 -24.44
C GLU A 10 -19.83 2.02 -23.60
N ILE A 11 -20.82 2.86 -23.30
CA ILE A 11 -22.09 2.48 -22.68
C ILE A 11 -23.20 3.14 -23.50
N HIS A 12 -24.16 2.34 -23.94
CA HIS A 12 -25.36 2.84 -24.62
C HIS A 12 -26.48 3.09 -23.61
N HIS A 13 -27.21 4.19 -23.77
CA HIS A 13 -28.37 4.56 -22.91
C HIS A 13 -28.06 4.57 -21.40
N GLY A 14 -26.85 5.01 -21.02
CA GLY A 14 -26.40 5.01 -19.63
C GLY A 14 -27.07 6.10 -18.77
N ALA A 15 -27.69 5.70 -17.66
CA ALA A 15 -28.09 6.63 -16.59
C ALA A 15 -26.86 7.17 -15.82
N ARG A 16 -27.06 8.17 -14.95
CA ARG A 16 -25.99 8.85 -14.20
C ARG A 16 -25.00 7.88 -13.51
N LYS A 17 -25.50 6.80 -12.89
CA LYS A 17 -24.66 5.78 -12.24
C LYS A 17 -23.80 5.01 -13.25
N ALA A 18 -24.35 4.64 -14.40
CA ALA A 18 -23.62 3.92 -15.43
C ALA A 18 -22.49 4.77 -16.04
N ILE A 19 -22.75 6.06 -16.29
CA ILE A 19 -21.73 7.00 -16.78
C ILE A 19 -20.57 7.15 -15.77
N ALA A 20 -20.87 7.18 -14.46
CA ALA A 20 -19.84 7.22 -13.43
C ALA A 20 -18.97 5.95 -13.43
N SER A 21 -19.61 4.77 -13.55
CA SER A 21 -18.88 3.49 -13.63
C SER A 21 -17.95 3.41 -14.83
N LEU A 22 -18.31 4.02 -15.97
CA LEU A 22 -17.44 4.07 -17.16
C LEU A 22 -16.09 4.73 -16.85
N ARG A 23 -16.12 5.86 -16.12
CA ARG A 23 -14.89 6.55 -15.70
C ARG A 23 -14.07 5.68 -14.74
N THR A 24 -14.71 4.99 -13.81
CA THR A 24 -14.03 4.05 -12.90
C THR A 24 -13.33 2.93 -13.66
N VAL A 25 -14.03 2.27 -14.60
CA VAL A 25 -13.45 1.20 -15.42
C VAL A 25 -12.24 1.71 -16.21
N ARG A 26 -12.33 2.90 -16.80
CA ARG A 26 -11.20 3.53 -17.49
C ARG A 26 -9.98 3.68 -16.57
N THR A 27 -10.18 4.16 -15.36
CA THR A 27 -9.08 4.34 -14.39
C THR A 27 -8.50 3.00 -13.94
N LEU A 28 -9.33 1.98 -13.69
CA LEU A 28 -8.87 0.65 -13.33
C LEU A 28 -8.00 0.03 -14.43
N ILE A 29 -8.44 0.11 -15.69
CA ILE A 29 -7.66 -0.38 -16.83
C ILE A 29 -6.33 0.38 -16.94
N ASN A 30 -6.35 1.70 -16.78
CA ASN A 30 -5.13 2.50 -16.81
C ASN A 30 -4.14 2.10 -15.70
N ASN A 31 -4.64 1.88 -14.48
CA ASN A 31 -3.82 1.41 -13.36
C ASN A 31 -3.24 0.02 -13.63
N LEU A 32 -4.01 -0.89 -14.22
CA LEU A 32 -3.53 -2.22 -14.62
C LEU A 32 -2.40 -2.12 -15.65
N ILE A 33 -2.55 -1.26 -16.66
CA ILE A 33 -1.51 -1.02 -17.69
C ILE A 33 -0.24 -0.44 -17.04
N ILE A 34 -0.38 0.58 -16.19
CA ILE A 34 0.76 1.16 -15.46
C ILE A 34 1.42 0.11 -14.56
N GLY A 35 0.62 -0.70 -13.87
CA GLY A 35 1.08 -1.74 -12.98
C GLY A 35 1.98 -2.77 -13.65
N VAL A 36 1.62 -3.23 -14.84
CA VAL A 36 2.44 -4.22 -15.58
C VAL A 36 3.61 -3.60 -16.35
N THR A 37 3.58 -2.30 -16.62
CA THR A 37 4.64 -1.61 -17.39
C THR A 37 5.69 -0.94 -16.51
N ARG A 38 5.25 -0.28 -15.42
CA ARG A 38 6.11 0.51 -14.52
C ARG A 38 6.12 -0.01 -13.07
N GLY A 39 5.11 -0.77 -12.67
CA GLY A 39 4.88 -1.17 -11.28
C GLY A 39 4.51 0.01 -10.37
N PHE A 40 4.04 -0.29 -9.17
CA PHE A 40 3.73 0.70 -8.14
C PHE A 40 4.68 0.55 -6.95
N LYS A 41 5.06 1.69 -6.36
CA LYS A 41 5.93 1.76 -5.19
C LYS A 41 5.36 2.75 -4.17
N TYR A 42 5.10 2.27 -2.96
CA TYR A 42 4.67 3.08 -1.83
C TYR A 42 5.79 3.13 -0.80
N LYS A 43 6.14 4.33 -0.34
CA LYS A 43 7.11 4.52 0.75
C LYS A 43 6.35 4.88 2.01
N MET A 44 6.55 4.12 3.08
CA MET A 44 5.98 4.38 4.40
C MET A 44 7.08 4.79 5.38
N ARG A 45 6.80 5.74 6.27
CA ARG A 45 7.74 6.23 7.29
C ARG A 45 7.25 5.88 8.69
N TYR A 46 8.18 5.49 9.54
CA TYR A 46 7.90 5.25 10.96
C TYR A 46 8.02 6.58 11.68
N VAL A 47 6.98 6.92 12.42
CA VAL A 47 6.93 8.11 13.28
C VAL A 47 6.85 7.59 14.71
N TYR A 48 7.78 8.03 15.55
CA TYR A 48 7.78 7.69 16.96
C TYR A 48 8.43 8.80 17.77
N ALA A 49 7.98 9.00 19.02
CA ALA A 49 8.55 10.02 19.90
C ALA A 49 9.60 9.44 20.85
N HIS A 50 9.28 8.34 21.52
CA HIS A 50 10.13 7.75 22.58
C HIS A 50 10.42 6.27 22.36
N PHE A 51 9.40 5.48 21.98
CA PHE A 51 9.56 4.04 21.77
C PHE A 51 9.90 3.76 20.30
N PRO A 52 11.13 3.35 19.97
CA PRO A 52 11.50 3.03 18.59
C PRO A 52 10.71 1.82 18.10
N ILE A 53 10.10 1.96 16.92
CA ILE A 53 9.30 0.90 16.30
C ILE A 53 10.26 -0.02 15.52
N ASN A 54 10.25 -1.31 15.84
CA ASN A 54 11.05 -2.30 15.12
C ASN A 54 10.16 -3.06 14.14
N ILE A 55 10.51 -3.02 12.86
CA ILE A 55 9.79 -3.75 11.81
C ILE A 55 10.69 -4.86 11.26
N ASN A 56 10.18 -6.08 11.29
CA ASN A 56 10.79 -7.24 10.66
C ASN A 56 9.88 -7.75 9.54
N ILE A 57 10.49 -8.32 8.52
CA ILE A 57 9.78 -8.93 7.39
C ILE A 57 10.07 -10.42 7.45
N GLU A 58 9.02 -11.21 7.58
CA GLU A 58 9.08 -12.68 7.55
C GLU A 58 8.18 -13.20 6.42
N ASN A 59 8.32 -14.48 6.08
CA ASN A 59 7.38 -15.15 5.19
C ASN A 59 6.39 -15.96 6.03
N ASN A 60 5.10 -15.74 5.82
CA ASN A 60 4.06 -16.50 6.49
C ASN A 60 4.09 -17.96 5.97
N LYS A 61 4.22 -18.92 6.88
CA LYS A 61 4.39 -20.35 6.55
C LYS A 61 3.15 -21.00 5.95
N GLU A 62 1.96 -20.45 6.22
CA GLU A 62 0.68 -21.01 5.76
C GLU A 62 0.29 -20.44 4.39
N THR A 63 0.48 -19.14 4.18
CA THR A 63 0.09 -18.46 2.94
C THR A 63 1.24 -18.32 1.94
N GLY A 64 2.49 -18.44 2.38
CA GLY A 64 3.67 -18.18 1.56
C GLY A 64 3.88 -16.71 1.21
N LEU A 65 3.10 -15.80 1.80
CA LEU A 65 3.13 -14.36 1.53
C LEU A 65 4.04 -13.63 2.51
N ALA A 66 4.47 -12.43 2.13
CA ALA A 66 5.22 -11.54 3.02
C ALA A 66 4.36 -11.13 4.22
N GLU A 67 4.93 -11.25 5.42
CA GLU A 67 4.33 -10.84 6.69
C GLU A 67 5.21 -9.79 7.36
N VAL A 68 4.59 -8.68 7.74
CA VAL A 68 5.25 -7.58 8.44
C VAL A 68 4.98 -7.72 9.94
N GLU A 69 6.04 -7.93 10.71
CA GLU A 69 6.00 -7.92 12.16
C GLU A 69 6.40 -6.54 12.70
N ILE A 70 5.51 -5.93 13.48
CA ILE A 70 5.72 -4.63 14.12
C ILE A 70 5.84 -4.86 15.63
N ARG A 71 6.99 -4.49 16.19
CA ARG A 71 7.34 -4.66 17.60
C ARG A 71 7.56 -3.32 18.28
N ASN A 72 7.37 -3.30 19.60
CA ASN A 72 7.62 -2.15 20.48
C ASN A 72 6.81 -0.89 20.15
N PHE A 73 5.67 -1.03 19.45
CA PHE A 73 4.77 0.09 19.19
C PHE A 73 4.19 0.62 20.52
N LEU A 74 4.44 1.89 20.84
CA LEU A 74 4.11 2.52 22.14
C LEU A 74 4.61 1.73 23.37
N GLY A 75 5.67 0.94 23.24
CA GLY A 75 6.21 0.11 24.33
C GLY A 75 5.38 -1.14 24.64
N GLU A 76 4.47 -1.54 23.76
CA GLU A 76 3.70 -2.77 23.92
C GLU A 76 4.60 -4.01 23.81
N LYS A 77 4.37 -5.00 24.68
CA LYS A 77 5.01 -6.33 24.57
C LYS A 77 4.43 -7.19 23.45
N ARG A 78 3.23 -6.86 22.95
CA ARG A 78 2.55 -7.59 21.88
C ARG A 78 3.22 -7.29 20.54
N VAL A 79 3.46 -8.34 19.76
CA VAL A 79 3.84 -8.22 18.35
C VAL A 79 2.58 -8.07 17.50
N ARG A 80 2.55 -7.06 16.63
CA ARG A 80 1.47 -6.87 15.65
C ARG A 80 1.94 -7.44 14.32
N ARG A 81 1.13 -8.26 13.66
CA ARG A 81 1.47 -8.94 12.41
C ARG A 81 0.47 -8.58 11.32
N VAL A 82 0.98 -8.34 10.11
CA VAL A 82 0.16 -8.06 8.94
C VAL A 82 0.64 -8.91 7.78
N VAL A 83 -0.20 -9.83 7.32
CA VAL A 83 0.03 -10.57 6.08
C VAL A 83 -0.32 -9.66 4.92
N CYS A 84 0.62 -9.49 4.00
CA CYS A 84 0.46 -8.58 2.88
C CYS A 84 -0.22 -9.27 1.69
N GLN A 85 -0.75 -8.47 0.78
CA GLN A 85 -1.50 -8.99 -0.36
C GLN A 85 -0.57 -9.78 -1.31
N PRO A 86 -1.10 -10.78 -2.05
CA PRO A 86 -0.31 -11.53 -3.02
C PRO A 86 0.35 -10.65 -4.07
N GLY A 87 1.62 -10.94 -4.39
CA GLY A 87 2.39 -10.19 -5.39
C GLY A 87 2.86 -8.80 -4.93
N VAL A 88 2.82 -8.53 -3.62
CA VAL A 88 3.42 -7.34 -3.01
C VAL A 88 4.72 -7.73 -2.32
N ASP A 89 5.81 -7.13 -2.77
CA ASP A 89 7.13 -7.24 -2.17
C ASP A 89 7.35 -6.11 -1.17
N ILE A 90 8.02 -6.42 -0.06
CA ILE A 90 8.24 -5.48 1.04
C ILE A 90 9.70 -5.50 1.41
N ILE A 91 10.28 -4.31 1.53
CA ILE A 91 11.71 -4.13 1.83
C ILE A 91 11.85 -2.98 2.82
N VAL A 92 12.69 -3.15 3.84
CA VAL A 92 13.14 -2.03 4.68
C VAL A 92 14.18 -1.25 3.89
N SER A 93 13.96 0.05 3.70
CA SER A 93 14.80 0.90 2.86
C SER A 93 16.26 0.88 3.36
N PRO A 94 17.24 0.49 2.52
CA PRO A 94 18.65 0.46 2.94
C PRO A 94 19.24 1.87 3.04
N ASN A 95 18.67 2.83 2.28
CA ASN A 95 19.22 4.18 2.14
C ASN A 95 18.61 5.16 3.13
N VAL A 96 17.38 4.91 3.55
CA VAL A 96 16.60 5.83 4.39
C VAL A 96 16.21 5.11 5.66
N LYS A 97 16.68 5.62 6.80
CA LYS A 97 16.30 5.10 8.10
C LYS A 97 14.81 5.26 8.33
N ASP A 98 14.21 4.25 8.97
CA ASP A 98 12.81 4.26 9.40
C ASP A 98 11.82 4.42 8.23
N GLU A 99 12.11 3.70 7.14
CA GLU A 99 11.31 3.66 5.92
C GLU A 99 11.06 2.22 5.47
N LEU A 100 9.80 1.91 5.16
CA LEU A 100 9.35 0.66 4.55
C LEU A 100 8.91 0.94 3.12
N GLN A 101 9.37 0.12 2.18
CA GLN A 101 9.00 0.22 0.78
C GLN A 101 8.13 -0.98 0.43
N LEU A 102 6.95 -0.72 -0.10
CA LEU A 102 6.05 -1.72 -0.65
C LEU A 102 6.04 -1.55 -2.17
N SER A 103 6.28 -2.63 -2.90
CA SER A 103 6.28 -2.64 -4.36
C SER A 103 5.42 -3.78 -4.90
N GLY A 104 4.80 -3.55 -6.05
CA GLY A 104 4.00 -4.58 -6.70
C GLY A 104 3.29 -4.05 -7.94
N ASN A 105 2.71 -4.97 -8.72
CA ASN A 105 2.05 -4.62 -9.98
C ASN A 105 0.60 -4.15 -9.77
N SER A 106 -0.11 -4.69 -8.78
CA SER A 106 -1.47 -4.23 -8.45
C SER A 106 -1.42 -3.03 -7.50
N LEU A 107 -1.97 -1.91 -7.93
CA LEU A 107 -2.14 -0.72 -7.08
C LEU A 107 -2.99 -1.03 -5.85
N GLU A 108 -4.06 -1.80 -6.04
CA GLU A 108 -4.98 -2.21 -4.98
C GLU A 108 -4.25 -3.06 -3.94
N GLY A 109 -3.45 -4.04 -4.38
CA GLY A 109 -2.67 -4.89 -3.49
C GLY A 109 -1.65 -4.11 -2.66
N VAL A 110 -0.86 -3.26 -3.31
CA VAL A 110 0.15 -2.41 -2.64
C VAL A 110 -0.53 -1.44 -1.68
N SER A 111 -1.59 -0.76 -2.12
CA SER A 111 -2.29 0.24 -1.32
C SER A 111 -3.04 -0.38 -0.14
N GLN A 112 -3.62 -1.57 -0.30
CA GLN A 112 -4.31 -2.27 0.79
C GLN A 112 -3.31 -2.74 1.84
N SER A 113 -2.19 -3.34 1.42
CA SER A 113 -1.13 -3.77 2.34
C SER A 113 -0.59 -2.59 3.16
N ALA A 114 -0.37 -1.43 2.53
CA ALA A 114 0.03 -0.21 3.23
C ALA A 114 -1.05 0.28 4.22
N ALA A 115 -2.33 0.21 3.84
CA ALA A 115 -3.43 0.58 4.71
C ALA A 115 -3.54 -0.34 5.92
N ASP A 116 -3.36 -1.64 5.75
CA ASP A 116 -3.42 -2.63 6.83
C ASP A 116 -2.29 -2.39 7.85
N ILE A 117 -1.07 -2.10 7.39
CA ILE A 117 0.07 -1.70 8.22
C ILE A 117 -0.23 -0.40 8.99
N GLN A 118 -0.78 0.62 8.33
CA GLN A 118 -1.11 1.87 8.99
C GLN A 118 -2.24 1.71 10.03
N GLN A 119 -3.29 0.95 9.71
CA GLN A 119 -4.42 0.72 10.60
C GLN A 119 -4.04 -0.11 11.82
N ILE A 120 -3.20 -1.13 11.64
CA ILE A 120 -2.70 -1.92 12.77
C ILE A 120 -1.83 -1.05 13.67
N CYS A 121 -1.22 0.04 13.21
CA CYS A 121 -0.46 0.99 14.03
C CYS A 121 -1.29 2.14 14.61
N ARG A 122 -2.62 2.02 14.66
CA ARG A 122 -3.46 3.09 15.23
C ARG A 122 -3.38 3.13 16.76
N VAL A 123 -3.06 4.31 17.29
CA VAL A 123 -3.12 4.61 18.73
C VAL A 123 -4.57 4.55 19.23
N ARG A 124 -4.79 3.87 20.36
CA ARG A 124 -6.09 3.75 21.02
C ARG A 124 -6.03 4.32 22.44
N ASN A 125 -7.16 4.82 22.94
CA ASN A 125 -7.33 5.32 24.31
C ASN A 125 -6.32 6.43 24.72
N LYS A 126 -5.81 7.19 23.76
CA LYS A 126 -4.93 8.36 23.95
C LYS A 126 -5.31 9.45 22.94
N ASP A 127 -4.88 10.68 23.18
CA ASP A 127 -5.08 11.79 22.24
C ASP A 127 -4.13 11.65 21.03
N ILE A 128 -4.71 11.32 19.87
CA ILE A 128 -3.99 11.13 18.60
C ILE A 128 -3.32 12.41 18.08
N ARG A 129 -3.67 13.59 18.61
CA ARG A 129 -3.03 14.86 18.24
C ARG A 129 -1.69 15.05 18.95
N LYS A 130 -1.47 14.31 20.05
CA LYS A 130 -0.23 14.33 20.83
C LYS A 130 0.61 13.06 20.60
N PHE A 131 -0.04 11.91 20.51
CA PHE A 131 0.60 10.63 20.22
C PHE A 131 0.45 10.34 18.73
N LEU A 132 1.38 10.88 17.95
CA LEU A 132 1.47 10.72 16.50
C LEU A 132 2.28 9.48 16.09
N ASP A 133 2.65 8.61 17.04
CA ASP A 133 3.40 7.39 16.77
C ASP A 133 2.60 6.47 15.84
N GLY A 134 3.25 5.99 14.77
CA GLY A 134 2.61 5.19 13.74
C GLY A 134 3.50 4.91 12.53
N VAL A 135 2.95 4.21 11.55
CA VAL A 135 3.58 3.97 10.25
C VAL A 135 2.68 4.56 9.18
N TYR A 136 3.18 5.54 8.43
CA TYR A 136 2.35 6.35 7.53
C TYR A 136 2.89 6.30 6.10
N VAL A 137 1.98 6.31 5.12
CA VAL A 137 2.36 6.47 3.71
C VAL A 137 2.89 7.90 3.51
N SER A 138 4.16 7.99 3.12
CA SER A 138 4.86 9.25 2.84
C SER A 138 4.85 9.61 1.36
N GLU A 139 4.97 8.60 0.48
CA GLU A 139 5.07 8.80 -0.95
C GLU A 139 4.35 7.65 -1.69
N LYS A 140 3.74 7.99 -2.82
CA LYS A 140 3.11 7.06 -3.75
C LYS A 140 3.66 7.34 -5.14
N GLY A 141 4.28 6.34 -5.75
CA GLY A 141 4.90 6.47 -7.05
C GLY A 141 4.96 5.14 -7.80
N ASN A 142 5.82 5.11 -8.81
CA ASN A 142 6.11 3.95 -9.63
C ASN A 142 7.48 3.36 -9.29
N ILE A 143 7.74 2.11 -9.69
CA ILE A 143 9.06 1.51 -9.49
C ILE A 143 10.03 2.08 -10.54
N ILE A 144 9.57 2.13 -11.79
CA ILE A 144 10.28 2.79 -12.88
C ILE A 144 9.85 4.26 -12.90
N GLU A 145 10.76 5.12 -12.46
CA GLU A 145 10.65 6.57 -12.55
C GLU A 145 11.11 7.01 -13.95
N GLU A 146 10.30 7.81 -14.67
CA GLU A 146 10.64 8.43 -15.96
C GLU A 146 11.35 9.77 -15.77
#